data_AF-A0AAE3ECQ0-F1
#
_entry.id   AF-A0AAE3ECQ0-F1
#
_cell.length_a   1.000
_cell.length_b   1.000
_cell.length_c   1.000
_cell.angle_alpha   90.00
_cell.angle_beta   90.00
_cell.angle_gamma   90.00
#
_symmetry.space_group_name_H-M   'P 1'
#
loop_
_entity.id
_entity.type
_entity.pdbx_description
1 polymer ?
#
loop_
_entity_poly.entity_id
_entity_poly.type
_entity_poly.pdbx_seq_one_letter_code
_entity_poly.pdbx_strand_id
1 'polypeptide(L)'
;MEKIFALRQRLKQFFGKYDIYLLPILKFLVMLVVLFLINENLGYMDFLTRLPVMLILALICCLLPWSVMSFVVAAFTLLHLTALSWEASGIFVVFLFLAALMQYLFLPGFSIVIVLIPAAYYLHIPYVVPMILGLVGGAMSFIPAGMGVFAYYFLNCVQRNAGFLADSSSQGDMLETIAQHLTQLLSGLRDNSLMLLSIVAFCVVTALIQGIRRLSSDYAPYVAILIGAVANVLIFMLGGFTLNISVPYMDMALGTVFAVLIALIAQFWLVAVDYSRTEYLQYEDDDYIYYVKAVPKIAVTRQEIKVQEINARIQDDEDEDIRETLNILNSLEDEDK
;
A
#
# COMPACT_ATOMS: atom_id res chain seq x y z
N MET A 1 17.75 -7.42 -18.90
CA MET A 1 17.12 -6.40 -18.03
C MET A 1 16.01 -5.61 -18.73
N GLU A 2 16.19 -5.18 -19.99
CA GLU A 2 15.20 -4.39 -20.74
C GLU A 2 13.78 -5.01 -20.80
N LYS A 3 13.68 -6.34 -20.98
CA LYS A 3 12.38 -7.03 -21.02
C LYS A 3 11.59 -6.93 -19.71
N ILE A 4 12.27 -6.90 -18.56
CA ILE A 4 11.63 -6.80 -17.23
C ILE A 4 11.09 -5.38 -17.02
N PHE A 5 11.86 -4.36 -17.41
CA PHE A 5 11.42 -2.97 -17.35
C PHE A 5 10.28 -2.68 -18.35
N ALA A 6 10.34 -3.22 -19.56
CA ALA A 6 9.27 -3.12 -20.54
C ALA A 6 7.98 -3.81 -20.06
N LEU A 7 8.09 -4.99 -19.44
CA LEU A 7 6.95 -5.71 -18.85
C LEU A 7 6.30 -4.88 -17.73
N ARG A 8 7.11 -4.34 -16.82
CA ARG A 8 6.65 -3.45 -15.73
C ARG A 8 5.90 -2.24 -16.27
N GLN A 9 6.42 -1.59 -17.31
CA GLN A 9 5.80 -0.40 -17.90
C GLN A 9 4.47 -0.73 -18.60
N ARG A 10 4.41 -1.86 -19.32
CA ARG A 10 3.15 -2.37 -19.88
C ARG A 10 2.12 -2.69 -18.80
N LEU A 11 2.53 -3.32 -17.69
CA LEU A 11 1.63 -3.60 -16.56
C LEU A 11 1.11 -2.29 -15.94
N LYS A 12 1.95 -1.29 -15.73
CA LYS A 12 1.51 0.03 -15.22
C LYS A 12 0.57 0.75 -16.17
N GLN A 13 0.83 0.70 -17.48
CA GLN A 13 -0.07 1.26 -18.49
C GLN A 13 -1.41 0.51 -18.49
N PHE A 14 -1.40 -0.81 -18.32
CA PHE A 14 -2.61 -1.60 -18.18
C PHE A 14 -3.40 -1.23 -16.91
N PHE A 15 -2.74 -1.18 -15.76
CA PHE A 15 -3.36 -0.74 -14.50
C PHE A 15 -3.91 0.69 -14.60
N GLY A 16 -3.18 1.63 -15.20
CA GLY A 16 -3.65 3.00 -15.42
C GLY A 16 -4.81 3.10 -16.41
N LYS A 17 -4.85 2.26 -17.45
CA LYS A 17 -5.94 2.23 -18.43
C LYS A 17 -7.23 1.63 -17.87
N TYR A 18 -7.12 0.63 -17.01
CA TYR A 18 -8.25 -0.10 -16.42
C TYR A 18 -8.47 0.22 -14.93
N ASP A 19 -7.89 1.31 -14.42
CA ASP A 19 -7.90 1.67 -12.98
C ASP A 19 -9.32 1.75 -12.43
N ILE A 20 -10.25 2.31 -13.23
CA ILE A 20 -11.67 2.44 -12.91
C ILE A 20 -12.31 1.10 -12.52
N TYR A 21 -11.87 -0.01 -13.12
CA TYR A 21 -12.40 -1.35 -12.84
C TYR A 21 -11.51 -2.15 -11.88
N LEU A 22 -10.19 -2.05 -12.01
CA LEU A 22 -9.23 -2.82 -11.20
C LEU A 22 -9.18 -2.36 -9.74
N LEU A 23 -9.27 -1.05 -9.49
CA LEU A 23 -9.18 -0.51 -8.15
C LEU A 23 -10.37 -0.94 -7.25
N PRO A 24 -11.64 -0.86 -7.70
CA PRO A 24 -12.76 -1.42 -6.93
C PRO A 24 -12.64 -2.92 -6.68
N ILE A 25 -12.19 -3.70 -7.67
CA ILE A 25 -12.00 -5.15 -7.51
C ILE A 25 -10.95 -5.44 -6.44
N LEU A 26 -9.82 -4.72 -6.46
CA LEU A 26 -8.77 -4.88 -5.44
C LEU A 26 -9.27 -4.49 -4.05
N LYS A 27 -9.97 -3.36 -3.93
CA LYS A 27 -10.57 -2.92 -2.66
C LYS A 27 -11.57 -3.94 -2.12
N PHE A 28 -12.40 -4.51 -2.98
CA PHE A 28 -13.34 -5.58 -2.62
C PHE A 28 -12.60 -6.78 -2.04
N LEU A 29 -11.56 -7.27 -2.73
CA LEU A 29 -10.77 -8.42 -2.27
C LEU A 29 -10.08 -8.15 -0.93
N VAL A 30 -9.43 -6.98 -0.78
CA VAL A 30 -8.76 -6.59 0.47
C VAL A 30 -9.78 -6.54 1.62
N MET A 31 -10.94 -5.91 1.41
CA MET A 31 -11.97 -5.83 2.44
C MET A 31 -12.56 -7.18 2.78
N LEU A 32 -12.81 -8.02 1.79
CA LEU A 32 -13.33 -9.37 2.02
C LEU A 32 -12.36 -10.18 2.89
N VAL A 33 -11.06 -10.14 2.60
CA VAL A 33 -10.03 -10.81 3.39
C VAL A 33 -9.99 -10.24 4.81
N VAL A 34 -10.02 -8.92 4.98
CA VAL A 34 -9.99 -8.29 6.32
C VAL A 34 -11.22 -8.67 7.15
N LEU A 35 -12.42 -8.60 6.58
CA LEU A 35 -13.66 -8.98 7.27
C LEU A 35 -13.67 -10.46 7.62
N PHE A 36 -13.19 -11.32 6.71
CA PHE A 36 -13.07 -12.76 6.95
C PHE A 36 -12.11 -13.07 8.10
N LEU A 37 -10.92 -12.45 8.12
CA LEU A 37 -9.94 -12.63 9.20
C LEU A 37 -10.48 -12.18 10.55
N ILE A 38 -11.21 -11.05 10.59
CA ILE A 38 -11.85 -10.58 11.81
C ILE A 38 -12.91 -11.57 12.30
N ASN A 39 -13.70 -12.13 11.37
CA ASN A 39 -14.72 -13.12 11.71
C ASN A 39 -14.16 -14.42 12.24
N GLU A 40 -13.11 -14.95 11.62
CA GLU A 40 -12.42 -16.17 12.08
C GLU A 40 -11.84 -15.99 13.49
N ASN A 41 -11.38 -14.79 13.84
CA ASN A 41 -10.70 -14.54 15.10
C ASN A 41 -11.61 -14.01 16.23
N LEU A 42 -12.70 -13.28 15.93
CA LEU A 42 -13.63 -12.75 16.94
C LEU A 42 -14.94 -13.53 16.95
N GLY A 43 -15.63 -13.62 15.81
CA GLY A 43 -16.78 -14.53 15.63
C GLY A 43 -18.00 -14.36 16.55
N TYR A 44 -18.02 -13.39 17.48
CA TYR A 44 -19.03 -13.35 18.56
C TYR A 44 -20.46 -13.00 18.15
N MET A 45 -20.67 -12.42 16.96
CA MET A 45 -22.01 -12.08 16.44
C MET A 45 -22.39 -12.98 15.28
N ASP A 46 -23.35 -13.88 15.51
CA ASP A 46 -23.84 -14.83 14.50
C ASP A 46 -24.42 -14.17 13.24
N PHE A 47 -24.91 -12.92 13.34
CA PHE A 47 -25.40 -12.20 12.17
C PHE A 47 -24.24 -11.75 11.25
N LEU A 48 -23.12 -11.29 11.83
CA LEU A 48 -21.97 -10.74 11.10
C LEU A 48 -21.08 -11.84 10.52
N THR A 49 -21.08 -13.03 11.12
CA THR A 49 -20.31 -14.19 10.64
C THR A 49 -20.88 -14.81 9.36
N ARG A 50 -22.12 -14.49 8.99
CA ARG A 50 -22.75 -15.00 7.76
C ARG A 50 -22.02 -14.50 6.52
N LEU A 51 -21.57 -15.44 5.69
CA LEU A 51 -20.95 -15.17 4.38
C LEU A 51 -21.67 -14.10 3.53
N PRO A 52 -23.01 -14.13 3.33
CA PRO A 52 -23.69 -13.11 2.54
C PRO A 52 -23.55 -11.70 3.12
N VAL A 53 -23.52 -11.55 4.44
CA VAL A 53 -23.37 -10.24 5.09
C VAL A 53 -21.96 -9.69 4.83
N MET A 54 -20.92 -10.51 4.97
CA MET A 54 -19.55 -10.13 4.63
C MET A 54 -19.40 -9.72 3.17
N LEU A 55 -19.98 -10.49 2.25
CA LEU A 55 -19.88 -10.22 0.81
C LEU A 55 -20.57 -8.90 0.45
N ILE A 56 -21.78 -8.66 0.94
CA ILE A 56 -22.52 -7.42 0.70
C ILE A 56 -21.74 -6.24 1.29
N LEU A 57 -21.24 -6.36 2.52
CA LEU A 57 -20.49 -5.28 3.17
C LEU A 57 -19.18 -4.97 2.43
N ALA A 58 -18.42 -5.99 2.01
CA ALA A 58 -17.21 -5.83 1.22
C ALA A 58 -17.50 -5.17 -0.14
N LEU A 59 -18.62 -5.54 -0.78
CA LEU A 59 -19.05 -4.98 -2.06
C LEU A 59 -19.42 -3.51 -1.92
N ILE A 60 -20.14 -3.14 -0.86
CA ILE A 60 -20.41 -1.73 -0.55
C ILE A 60 -19.09 -1.00 -0.35
N CYS A 61 -18.17 -1.55 0.46
CA CYS A 61 -16.88 -0.94 0.79
C CYS A 61 -15.98 -0.66 -0.42
N CYS A 62 -16.13 -1.37 -1.52
CA CYS A 62 -15.28 -1.17 -2.70
C CYS A 62 -15.47 0.21 -3.35
N LEU A 63 -16.64 0.82 -3.16
CA LEU A 63 -17.01 2.13 -3.68
C LEU A 63 -16.52 3.29 -2.79
N LEU A 64 -16.11 3.00 -1.56
CA LEU A 64 -15.71 4.01 -0.59
C LEU A 64 -14.22 4.39 -0.69
N PRO A 65 -13.85 5.59 -0.22
CA PRO A 65 -12.44 5.96 -0.05
C PRO A 65 -11.81 5.14 1.07
N TRP A 66 -10.49 4.93 1.00
CA TRP A 66 -9.71 4.14 1.96
C TRP A 66 -9.92 4.56 3.42
N SER A 67 -10.14 5.85 3.67
CA SER A 67 -10.41 6.37 5.01
C SER A 67 -11.77 5.99 5.56
N VAL A 68 -12.80 5.79 4.73
CA VAL A 68 -14.12 5.37 5.24
C VAL A 68 -14.17 3.85 5.41
N MET A 69 -13.44 3.11 4.57
CA MET A 69 -13.30 1.65 4.72
C MET A 69 -12.74 1.27 6.10
N SER A 70 -11.75 2.02 6.63
CA SER A 70 -11.22 1.77 7.97
C SER A 70 -12.28 1.95 9.07
N PHE A 71 -13.14 2.97 8.98
CA PHE A 71 -14.25 3.16 9.91
C PHE A 71 -15.27 2.03 9.81
N VAL A 72 -15.56 1.52 8.61
CA VAL A 72 -16.46 0.38 8.45
C VAL A 72 -15.90 -0.86 9.12
N VAL A 73 -14.60 -1.15 8.95
CA VAL A 73 -13.99 -2.29 9.64
C VAL A 73 -13.91 -2.05 11.14
N ALA A 74 -13.60 -0.84 11.60
CA ALA A 74 -13.59 -0.50 13.01
C ALA A 74 -14.98 -0.70 13.64
N ALA A 75 -16.04 -0.27 12.97
CA ALA A 75 -17.42 -0.50 13.38
C ALA A 75 -17.77 -2.00 13.38
N PHE A 76 -17.32 -2.75 12.36
CA PHE A 76 -17.50 -4.20 12.29
C PHE A 76 -16.83 -4.90 13.48
N THR A 77 -15.57 -4.56 13.80
CA THR A 77 -14.87 -5.08 14.99
C THR A 77 -15.56 -4.67 16.28
N LEU A 78 -16.06 -3.43 16.37
CA LEU A 78 -16.79 -2.93 17.52
C LEU A 78 -18.06 -3.76 17.76
N LEU A 79 -18.82 -4.06 16.72
CA LEU A 79 -20.03 -4.87 16.82
C LEU A 79 -19.73 -6.26 17.41
N HIS A 80 -18.69 -6.94 16.92
CA HIS A 80 -18.25 -8.22 17.53
C HIS A 80 -17.90 -8.06 19.01
N LEU A 81 -17.18 -6.99 19.39
CA LEU A 81 -16.85 -6.74 20.80
C LEU A 81 -18.09 -6.47 21.64
N THR A 82 -19.07 -5.70 21.12
CA THR A 82 -20.31 -5.40 21.86
C THR A 82 -21.14 -6.64 22.17
N ALA A 83 -21.11 -7.65 21.29
CA ALA A 83 -21.81 -8.90 21.55
C ALA A 83 -21.10 -9.80 22.54
N LEU A 84 -19.79 -9.60 22.75
CA LEU A 84 -19.04 -10.28 23.79
C LEU A 84 -19.18 -9.59 25.14
N SER A 85 -18.82 -8.31 25.24
CA SER A 85 -18.80 -7.54 26.48
C SER A 85 -18.86 -6.04 26.18
N TRP A 86 -19.70 -5.33 26.94
CA TRP A 86 -19.87 -3.88 26.77
C TRP A 86 -18.66 -3.10 27.30
N GLU A 87 -17.93 -3.64 28.27
CA GLU A 87 -16.72 -3.07 28.86
C GLU A 87 -15.56 -3.09 27.84
N ALA A 88 -15.34 -4.24 27.19
CA ALA A 88 -14.33 -4.40 26.15
C ALA A 88 -14.61 -3.47 24.97
N SER A 89 -15.87 -3.37 24.55
CA SER A 89 -16.30 -2.43 23.53
C SER A 89 -16.03 -0.97 23.95
N GLY A 90 -16.34 -0.60 25.20
CA GLY A 90 -16.11 0.75 25.71
C GLY A 90 -14.64 1.19 25.62
N ILE A 91 -13.70 0.33 26.02
CA ILE A 91 -12.26 0.61 25.89
C ILE A 91 -11.88 0.76 24.41
N PHE A 92 -12.42 -0.08 23.53
CA PHE A 92 -12.16 0.00 22.11
C PHE A 92 -12.69 1.29 21.47
N VAL A 93 -13.86 1.80 21.88
CA VAL A 93 -14.38 3.11 21.43
C VAL A 93 -13.42 4.23 21.81
N VAL A 94 -12.92 4.24 23.05
CA VAL A 94 -11.94 5.25 23.49
C VAL A 94 -10.66 5.17 22.65
N PHE A 95 -10.18 3.96 22.37
CA PHE A 95 -9.05 3.74 21.47
C PHE A 95 -9.34 4.25 20.04
N LEU A 96 -10.50 3.93 19.46
CA LEU A 96 -10.88 4.38 18.12
C LEU A 96 -11.01 5.91 18.05
N PHE A 97 -11.52 6.54 19.11
CA PHE A 97 -11.59 7.99 19.22
C PHE A 97 -10.18 8.61 19.23
N LEU A 98 -9.26 8.08 20.05
CA LEU A 98 -7.86 8.50 20.07
C LEU A 98 -7.19 8.27 18.71
N ALA A 99 -7.49 7.15 18.03
CA ALA A 99 -6.98 6.83 16.70
C ALA A 99 -7.47 7.80 15.64
N ALA A 100 -8.75 8.13 15.65
CA ALA A 100 -9.33 9.11 14.75
C ALA A 100 -8.75 10.52 14.98
N LEU A 101 -8.57 10.93 16.24
CA LEU A 101 -7.98 12.22 16.59
C LEU A 101 -6.53 12.31 16.09
N MET A 102 -5.72 11.28 16.34
CA MET A 102 -4.33 11.23 15.87
C MET A 102 -4.23 11.23 14.35
N GLN A 103 -5.13 10.53 13.65
CA GLN A 103 -5.17 10.53 12.19
C GLN A 103 -5.55 11.90 11.62
N TYR A 104 -6.56 12.55 12.20
CA TYR A 104 -7.00 13.88 11.77
C TYR A 104 -5.91 14.93 12.00
N LEU A 105 -5.18 14.83 13.12
CA LEU A 105 -4.16 15.80 13.50
C LEU A 105 -2.84 15.62 12.73
N PHE A 106 -2.42 14.38 12.45
CA PHE A 106 -1.08 14.11 11.94
C PHE A 106 -1.02 13.59 10.49
N LEU A 107 -1.96 12.76 10.01
CA LEU A 107 -1.94 12.23 8.63
C LEU A 107 -3.34 11.91 8.07
N PRO A 108 -3.94 12.79 7.26
CA PRO A 108 -5.09 12.41 6.44
C PRO A 108 -4.65 11.39 5.38
N GLY A 109 -5.28 10.21 5.36
CA GLY A 109 -5.16 9.22 4.27
C GLY A 109 -4.55 7.86 4.63
N PHE A 110 -3.89 7.70 5.78
CA PHE A 110 -3.32 6.41 6.22
C PHE A 110 -4.19 5.64 7.22
N SER A 111 -5.49 5.96 7.29
CA SER A 111 -6.40 5.40 8.30
C SER A 111 -6.57 3.88 8.19
N ILE A 112 -6.56 3.36 6.96
CA ILE A 112 -6.67 1.92 6.68
C ILE A 112 -5.54 1.10 7.30
N VAL A 113 -4.36 1.70 7.53
CA VAL A 113 -3.19 1.01 8.07
C VAL A 113 -3.46 0.47 9.48
N ILE A 114 -4.17 1.23 10.32
CA ILE A 114 -4.48 0.82 11.70
C ILE A 114 -5.27 -0.50 11.71
N VAL A 115 -6.17 -0.65 10.75
CA VAL A 115 -7.03 -1.83 10.61
C VAL A 115 -6.32 -2.98 9.88
N LEU A 116 -5.44 -2.66 8.92
CA LEU A 116 -4.70 -3.65 8.17
C LEU A 116 -3.64 -4.38 9.02
N ILE A 117 -3.14 -3.73 10.07
CA ILE A 117 -2.13 -4.31 10.97
C ILE A 117 -2.66 -5.55 11.71
N PRO A 118 -3.81 -5.50 12.42
CA PRO A 118 -4.43 -6.70 12.97
C PRO A 118 -4.60 -7.83 11.95
N ALA A 119 -5.03 -7.50 10.73
CA ALA A 119 -5.13 -8.50 9.65
C ALA A 119 -3.77 -9.10 9.28
N ALA A 120 -2.70 -8.31 9.22
CA ALA A 120 -1.35 -8.80 8.96
C ALA A 120 -0.81 -9.72 10.07
N TYR A 121 -1.17 -9.46 11.33
CA TYR A 121 -0.85 -10.36 12.44
C TYR A 121 -1.63 -11.68 12.34
N TYR A 122 -2.93 -11.65 11.99
CA TYR A 122 -3.72 -12.87 11.77
C TYR A 122 -3.23 -13.70 10.59
N LEU A 123 -2.61 -13.08 9.58
CA LEU A 123 -1.95 -13.76 8.47
C LEU A 123 -0.52 -14.25 8.79
N HIS A 124 -0.05 -14.08 10.04
CA HIS A 124 1.31 -14.42 10.47
C HIS A 124 2.44 -13.72 9.69
N ILE A 125 2.18 -12.53 9.15
CA ILE A 125 3.17 -11.72 8.41
C ILE A 125 3.28 -10.27 8.91
N PRO A 126 3.35 -10.03 10.24
CA PRO A 126 3.26 -8.68 10.79
C PRO A 126 4.45 -7.79 10.40
N TYR A 127 5.63 -8.37 10.16
CA TYR A 127 6.85 -7.62 9.82
C TYR A 127 6.85 -6.99 8.43
N VAL A 128 5.91 -7.39 7.56
CA VAL A 128 5.69 -6.72 6.26
C VAL A 128 5.21 -5.29 6.47
N VAL A 129 4.42 -5.05 7.52
CA VAL A 129 3.79 -3.75 7.76
C VAL A 129 4.81 -2.62 7.95
N PRO A 130 5.74 -2.65 8.92
CA PRO A 130 6.68 -1.55 9.12
C PRO A 130 7.58 -1.32 7.90
N MET A 131 7.86 -2.37 7.11
CA MET A 131 8.64 -2.27 5.88
C MET A 131 7.89 -1.51 4.79
N ILE A 132 6.66 -1.92 4.47
CA ILE A 132 5.84 -1.28 3.44
C ILE A 132 5.39 0.12 3.87
N LEU A 133 4.97 0.27 5.11
CA LEU A 133 4.58 1.57 5.66
C LEU A 133 5.77 2.53 5.71
N GLY A 134 6.98 2.01 5.98
CA GLY A 134 8.23 2.75 5.92
C GLY A 134 8.62 3.22 4.51
N LEU A 135 8.12 2.56 3.47
CA LEU A 135 8.38 2.91 2.07
C LEU A 135 7.32 3.85 1.49
N VAL A 136 6.05 3.58 1.76
CA VAL A 136 4.90 4.29 1.15
C VAL A 136 4.44 5.48 1.99
N GLY A 137 4.61 5.39 3.32
CA GLY A 137 4.11 6.37 4.27
C GLY A 137 4.76 7.76 4.21
N GLY A 138 4.18 8.69 4.95
CA GLY A 138 4.80 9.99 5.28
C GLY A 138 5.79 9.89 6.46
N ALA A 139 6.41 11.02 6.81
CA ALA A 139 7.36 11.11 7.93
C ALA A 139 6.75 10.67 9.28
N MET A 140 5.45 10.88 9.44
CA MET A 140 4.70 10.58 10.68
C MET A 140 3.98 9.22 10.63
N SER A 141 4.26 8.38 9.62
CA SER A 141 3.62 7.08 9.44
C SER A 141 3.91 6.04 10.54
N PHE A 142 4.89 6.31 11.41
CA PHE A 142 5.14 5.47 12.59
C PHE A 142 3.97 5.51 13.60
N ILE A 143 3.17 6.59 13.63
CA ILE A 143 2.00 6.71 14.54
C ILE A 143 0.96 5.63 14.23
N PRO A 144 0.38 5.53 13.01
CA PRO A 144 -0.58 4.48 12.72
C PRO A 144 0.00 3.07 12.82
N ALA A 145 1.32 2.89 12.66
CA ALA A 145 1.98 1.62 12.96
C ALA A 145 1.81 1.22 14.43
N GLY A 146 2.20 2.08 15.36
CA GLY A 146 2.06 1.80 16.79
C GLY A 146 0.60 1.58 17.20
N MET A 147 -0.32 2.38 16.66
CA MET A 147 -1.75 2.26 16.97
C MET A 147 -2.36 0.95 16.45
N GLY A 148 -2.02 0.52 15.23
CA GLY A 148 -2.53 -0.75 14.71
C GLY A 148 -1.98 -1.96 15.46
N VAL A 149 -0.72 -1.90 15.93
CA VAL A 149 -0.14 -2.93 16.78
C VAL A 149 -0.89 -3.01 18.11
N PHE A 150 -1.14 -1.85 18.75
CA PHE A 150 -1.97 -1.80 19.95
C PHE A 150 -3.35 -2.41 19.71
N ALA A 151 -4.01 -2.06 18.61
CA ALA A 151 -5.32 -2.61 18.25
C ALA A 151 -5.30 -4.15 18.19
N TYR A 152 -4.28 -4.75 17.56
CA TYR A 152 -4.14 -6.21 17.50
C TYR A 152 -4.00 -6.83 18.89
N TYR A 153 -3.08 -6.33 19.72
CA TYR A 153 -2.86 -6.90 21.05
C TYR A 153 -4.04 -6.69 21.99
N PHE A 154 -4.78 -5.58 21.82
CA PHE A 154 -6.05 -5.37 22.50
C PHE A 154 -7.07 -6.45 22.12
N LEU A 155 -7.30 -6.68 20.82
CA LEU A 155 -8.21 -7.73 20.36
C LEU A 155 -7.77 -9.12 20.82
N ASN A 156 -6.46 -9.40 20.82
CA ASN A 156 -5.92 -10.66 21.32
C ASN A 156 -6.12 -10.82 22.84
N CYS A 157 -5.97 -9.75 23.61
CA CYS A 157 -6.26 -9.74 25.04
C CYS A 157 -7.74 -10.07 25.31
N VAL A 158 -8.65 -9.46 24.55
CA VAL A 158 -10.09 -9.75 24.64
C VAL A 158 -10.37 -11.21 24.29
N GLN A 159 -9.78 -11.75 23.22
CA GLN A 159 -9.94 -13.16 22.83
C GLN A 159 -9.49 -14.13 23.91
N ARG A 160 -8.31 -13.89 24.51
CA ARG A 160 -7.78 -14.75 25.58
C ARG A 160 -8.68 -14.75 26.83
N ASN A 161 -9.33 -13.62 27.09
CA ASN A 161 -10.20 -13.45 28.25
C ASN A 161 -11.70 -13.59 27.89
N ALA A 162 -12.05 -14.03 26.68
CA ALA A 162 -13.43 -13.98 26.19
C ALA A 162 -14.41 -14.77 27.07
N GLY A 163 -14.00 -15.95 27.54
CA GLY A 163 -14.83 -16.75 28.45
C GLY A 163 -15.11 -16.05 29.79
N PHE A 164 -14.12 -15.34 30.33
CA PHE A 164 -14.28 -14.56 31.56
C PHE A 164 -15.17 -13.33 31.34
N LEU A 165 -15.01 -12.64 30.21
CA LEU A 165 -15.80 -11.45 29.86
C LEU A 165 -17.25 -11.76 29.49
N ALA A 166 -17.51 -12.96 28.94
CA ALA A 166 -18.85 -13.43 28.62
C ALA A 166 -19.61 -13.89 29.87
N ASP A 167 -18.91 -14.22 30.96
CA ASP A 167 -19.52 -14.75 32.16
C ASP A 167 -20.13 -13.61 33.01
N SER A 168 -21.44 -13.40 32.84
CA SER A 168 -22.19 -12.40 33.60
C SER A 168 -22.61 -12.90 34.99
N SER A 169 -22.16 -14.09 35.40
CA SER A 169 -22.68 -14.81 36.56
C SER A 169 -21.95 -14.54 37.88
N SER A 170 -20.97 -13.63 37.90
CA SER A 170 -20.32 -13.20 39.14
C SER A 170 -21.37 -12.63 40.10
N GLN A 171 -21.61 -13.40 41.15
CA GLN A 171 -22.65 -13.26 42.18
C GLN A 171 -22.49 -12.01 43.10
N GLY A 172 -21.78 -11.00 42.63
CA GLY A 172 -21.47 -9.74 43.32
C GLY A 172 -22.26 -8.56 42.76
N ASP A 173 -22.08 -7.39 43.38
CA ASP A 173 -22.71 -6.14 42.96
C ASP A 173 -22.27 -5.79 41.53
N MET A 174 -23.18 -5.34 40.65
CA MET A 174 -22.88 -5.13 39.22
C MET A 174 -21.61 -4.29 39.02
N LEU A 175 -21.40 -3.28 39.86
CA LEU A 175 -20.22 -2.41 39.82
C LEU A 175 -18.91 -3.19 40.06
N GLU A 176 -18.92 -4.17 40.95
CA GLU A 176 -17.75 -5.01 41.25
C GLU A 176 -17.37 -5.89 40.05
N THR A 177 -18.37 -6.47 39.39
CA THR A 177 -18.17 -7.30 38.18
C THR A 177 -17.53 -6.51 37.04
N ILE A 178 -18.00 -5.29 36.82
CA ILE A 178 -17.47 -4.34 35.83
C ILE A 178 -16.03 -3.96 36.19
N ALA A 179 -15.78 -3.66 37.47
CA ALA A 179 -14.45 -3.31 37.94
C ALA A 179 -13.46 -4.48 37.74
N GLN A 180 -13.89 -5.72 37.98
CA GLN A 180 -13.08 -6.91 37.73
C GLN A 180 -12.79 -7.11 36.24
N HIS A 181 -13.77 -6.96 35.36
CA HIS A 181 -13.56 -7.04 33.90
C HIS A 181 -12.59 -5.96 33.39
N LEU A 182 -12.74 -4.72 33.86
CA LEU A 182 -11.86 -3.62 33.49
C LEU A 182 -10.44 -3.81 34.01
N THR A 183 -10.28 -4.24 35.26
CA THR A 183 -8.95 -4.51 35.84
C THR A 183 -8.26 -5.68 35.15
N GLN A 184 -8.99 -6.72 34.77
CA GLN A 184 -8.46 -7.85 33.99
C GLN A 184 -7.98 -7.41 32.60
N LEU A 185 -8.76 -6.61 31.88
CA LEU A 185 -8.36 -6.09 30.57
C LEU A 185 -7.16 -5.14 30.66
N LEU A 186 -7.15 -4.25 31.66
CA LEU A 186 -6.08 -3.28 31.84
C LEU A 186 -4.77 -3.94 32.29
N SER A 187 -4.84 -4.90 33.22
CA SER A 187 -3.67 -5.68 33.64
C SER A 187 -3.14 -6.53 32.48
N GLY A 188 -4.03 -7.22 31.74
CA GLY A 188 -3.66 -7.99 30.56
C GLY A 188 -2.96 -7.17 29.46
N LEU A 189 -3.31 -5.90 29.30
CA LEU A 189 -2.60 -4.98 28.40
C LEU A 189 -1.27 -4.48 28.98
N ARG A 190 -1.27 -4.10 30.27
CA ARG A 190 -0.09 -3.55 30.95
C ARG A 190 1.04 -4.56 31.06
N ASP A 191 0.71 -5.80 31.40
CA ASP A 191 1.67 -6.87 31.63
C ASP A 191 2.18 -7.46 30.31
N ASN A 192 1.54 -7.10 29.19
CA ASN A 192 1.97 -7.50 27.86
C ASN A 192 3.20 -6.71 27.39
N SER A 193 4.35 -7.12 27.89
CA SER A 193 5.64 -6.55 27.51
C SER A 193 5.97 -6.77 26.02
N LEU A 194 5.42 -7.84 25.41
CA LEU A 194 5.57 -8.12 23.97
C LEU A 194 4.86 -7.07 23.11
N MET A 195 3.69 -6.61 23.54
CA MET A 195 2.98 -5.50 22.90
C MET A 195 3.85 -4.24 22.88
N LEU A 196 4.38 -3.82 24.05
CA LEU A 196 5.22 -2.63 24.13
C LEU A 196 6.46 -2.73 23.24
N LEU A 197 7.15 -3.88 23.28
CA LEU A 197 8.30 -4.15 22.43
C LEU A 197 7.94 -4.03 20.94
N SER A 198 6.83 -4.62 20.52
CA SER A 198 6.40 -4.59 19.12
C SER A 198 5.98 -3.20 18.65
N ILE A 199 5.32 -2.39 19.50
CA ILE A 199 4.99 -0.99 19.21
C ILE A 199 6.27 -0.19 18.99
N VAL A 200 7.23 -0.28 19.92
CA VAL A 200 8.52 0.42 19.80
C VAL A 200 9.26 -0.03 18.54
N ALA A 201 9.35 -1.34 18.30
CA ALA A 201 10.03 -1.88 17.12
C ALA A 201 9.40 -1.38 15.82
N PHE A 202 8.07 -1.45 15.69
CA PHE A 202 7.38 -1.04 14.47
C PHE A 202 7.50 0.46 14.25
N CYS A 203 7.39 1.27 15.30
CA CYS A 203 7.57 2.72 15.21
C CYS A 203 9.00 3.08 14.77
N VAL A 204 10.01 2.51 15.43
CA VAL A 204 11.42 2.78 15.14
C VAL A 204 11.79 2.32 13.74
N VAL A 205 11.43 1.08 13.35
CA VAL A 205 11.73 0.56 12.01
C VAL A 205 11.04 1.39 10.93
N THR A 206 9.75 1.71 11.10
CA THR A 206 9.01 2.56 10.13
C THR A 206 9.67 3.93 9.99
N ALA A 207 10.01 4.57 11.11
CA ALA A 207 10.68 5.88 11.11
C ALA A 207 12.07 5.83 10.48
N LEU A 208 12.86 4.79 10.77
CA LEU A 208 14.19 4.58 10.19
C LEU A 208 14.12 4.43 8.67
N ILE A 209 13.23 3.57 8.18
CA ILE A 209 13.07 3.35 6.72
C ILE A 209 12.63 4.65 6.05
N GLN A 210 11.66 5.37 6.63
CA GLN A 210 11.22 6.67 6.09
C GLN A 210 12.32 7.72 6.06
N GLY A 211 13.16 7.78 7.10
CA GLY A 211 14.29 8.69 7.18
C GLY A 211 15.31 8.39 6.09
N ILE A 212 15.73 7.13 5.95
CA ILE A 212 16.74 6.70 4.97
C ILE A 212 16.22 6.85 3.55
N ARG A 213 14.95 6.51 3.29
CA ARG A 213 14.33 6.63 1.97
C ARG A 213 14.35 8.06 1.43
N ARG A 214 14.32 9.07 2.31
CA ARG A 214 14.35 10.49 1.92
C ARG A 214 15.75 11.02 1.61
N LEU A 215 16.79 10.20 1.78
CA LEU A 215 18.15 10.58 1.40
C LEU A 215 18.25 10.74 -0.12
N SER A 216 19.10 11.66 -0.57
CA SER A 216 19.31 12.01 -1.97
C SER A 216 20.07 10.95 -2.78
N SER A 217 20.05 9.68 -2.38
CA SER A 217 20.73 8.60 -3.11
C SER A 217 19.74 7.79 -3.92
N ASP A 218 20.09 7.40 -5.15
CA ASP A 218 19.23 6.57 -6.01
C ASP A 218 18.96 5.18 -5.40
N TYR A 219 19.89 4.69 -4.59
CA TYR A 219 19.76 3.41 -3.88
C TYR A 219 19.17 3.55 -2.47
N ALA A 220 18.85 4.77 -2.03
CA ALA A 220 18.31 5.06 -0.70
C ALA A 220 17.15 4.13 -0.27
N PRO A 221 16.10 3.88 -1.07
CA PRO A 221 15.02 3.00 -0.66
C PRO A 221 15.42 1.52 -0.54
N TYR A 222 16.36 1.03 -1.36
CA TYR A 222 16.85 -0.35 -1.25
C TYR A 222 17.72 -0.51 0.01
N VAL A 223 18.58 0.47 0.28
CA VAL A 223 19.37 0.55 1.52
C VAL A 223 18.46 0.67 2.74
N ALA A 224 17.36 1.43 2.64
CA ALA A 224 16.37 1.57 3.70
C ALA A 224 15.71 0.23 4.04
N ILE A 225 15.34 -0.58 3.04
CA ILE A 225 14.79 -1.94 3.27
C ILE A 225 15.81 -2.80 4.01
N LEU A 226 17.07 -2.82 3.56
CA LEU A 226 18.11 -3.64 4.18
C LEU A 226 18.35 -3.23 5.64
N ILE A 227 18.55 -1.93 5.90
CA ILE A 227 18.79 -1.40 7.24
C ILE A 227 17.56 -1.61 8.12
N GLY A 228 16.35 -1.42 7.60
CA GLY A 228 15.09 -1.66 8.31
C GLY A 228 14.93 -3.12 8.71
N ALA A 229 15.27 -4.07 7.85
CA ALA A 229 15.24 -5.50 8.16
C ALA A 229 16.18 -5.86 9.31
N VAL A 230 17.43 -5.40 9.22
CA VAL A 230 18.46 -5.62 10.25
C VAL A 230 18.02 -4.99 11.57
N ALA A 231 17.55 -3.74 11.54
CA ALA A 231 17.04 -3.06 12.72
C ALA A 231 15.85 -3.81 13.34
N ASN A 232 14.91 -4.31 12.53
CA ASN A 232 13.79 -5.10 13.03
C ASN A 232 14.26 -6.34 13.80
N VAL A 233 15.16 -7.14 13.22
CA VAL A 233 15.71 -8.33 13.90
C VAL A 233 16.46 -7.94 15.17
N LEU A 234 17.30 -6.92 15.13
CA LEU A 234 18.09 -6.48 16.28
C LEU A 234 17.21 -5.97 17.42
N ILE A 235 16.18 -5.17 17.14
CA ILE A 235 15.30 -4.63 18.17
C ILE A 235 14.52 -5.74 18.86
N PHE A 236 13.95 -6.69 18.10
CA PHE A 236 13.22 -7.81 18.70
C PHE A 236 14.14 -8.80 19.44
N MET A 237 15.35 -9.04 18.92
CA MET A 237 16.33 -9.91 19.57
C MET A 237 16.86 -9.29 20.86
N LEU A 238 17.35 -8.05 20.80
CA LEU A 238 17.90 -7.34 21.94
C LEU A 238 16.80 -7.01 22.96
N GLY A 239 15.66 -6.52 22.50
CA GLY A 239 14.51 -6.21 23.35
C GLY A 239 13.88 -7.45 23.99
N GLY A 240 13.81 -8.57 23.27
CA GLY A 240 13.36 -9.85 23.83
C GLY A 240 14.31 -10.35 24.92
N PHE A 241 15.62 -10.23 24.70
CA PHE A 241 16.63 -10.60 25.70
C PHE A 241 16.61 -9.68 26.93
N THR A 242 16.59 -8.35 26.75
CA THR A 242 16.64 -7.39 27.87
C THR A 242 15.38 -7.40 28.72
N LEU A 243 14.21 -7.59 28.09
CA LEU A 243 12.92 -7.64 28.78
C LEU A 243 12.55 -9.07 29.23
N ASN A 244 13.39 -10.06 28.94
CA ASN A 244 13.16 -11.49 29.23
C ASN A 244 11.82 -12.00 28.67
N ILE A 245 11.51 -11.65 27.43
CA ILE A 245 10.27 -12.00 26.72
C ILE A 245 10.55 -13.15 25.75
N SER A 246 9.70 -14.18 25.78
CA SER A 246 9.75 -15.27 24.80
C SER A 246 9.22 -14.82 23.44
N VAL A 247 10.10 -14.27 22.61
CA VAL A 247 9.82 -13.94 21.20
C VAL A 247 10.03 -15.19 20.33
N PRO A 248 9.07 -15.57 19.45
CA PRO A 248 9.29 -16.66 18.51
C PRO A 248 10.31 -16.25 17.43
N TYR A 249 11.59 -16.48 17.72
CA TYR A 249 12.70 -16.02 16.87
C TYR A 249 12.68 -16.63 15.46
N MET A 250 12.17 -17.85 15.30
CA MET A 250 12.07 -18.50 13.98
C MET A 250 11.03 -17.81 13.09
N ASP A 251 9.83 -17.56 13.62
CA ASP A 251 8.76 -16.85 12.90
C ASP A 251 9.18 -15.41 12.59
N MET A 252 9.92 -14.77 13.51
CA MET A 252 10.51 -13.46 13.27
C MET A 252 11.51 -13.48 12.11
N ALA A 253 12.44 -14.44 12.08
CA ALA A 253 13.45 -14.52 11.03
C ALA A 253 12.81 -14.81 9.65
N LEU A 254 11.91 -15.79 9.58
CA LEU A 254 11.20 -16.12 8.33
C LEU A 254 10.29 -14.98 7.88
N GLY A 255 9.56 -14.37 8.81
CA GLY A 255 8.67 -13.25 8.53
C GLY A 255 9.42 -12.00 8.05
N THR A 256 10.63 -11.74 8.57
CA THR A 256 11.47 -10.62 8.11
C THR A 256 12.05 -10.86 6.72
N VAL A 257 12.51 -12.08 6.41
CA VAL A 257 12.95 -12.45 5.05
C VAL A 257 11.80 -12.27 4.06
N PHE A 258 10.61 -12.77 4.40
CA PHE A 258 9.42 -12.60 3.56
C PHE A 258 9.04 -11.12 3.40
N ALA A 259 9.13 -10.33 4.46
CA ALA A 259 8.89 -8.88 4.42
C ALA A 259 9.86 -8.14 3.50
N VAL A 260 11.15 -8.51 3.50
CA VAL A 260 12.14 -7.95 2.57
C VAL A 260 11.76 -8.26 1.13
N LEU A 261 11.38 -9.50 0.83
CA LEU A 261 10.96 -9.88 -0.52
C LEU A 261 9.76 -9.06 -1.00
N ILE A 262 8.71 -8.94 -0.18
CA ILE A 262 7.53 -8.12 -0.51
C ILE A 262 7.92 -6.65 -0.65
N ALA A 263 8.76 -6.12 0.24
CA ALA A 263 9.21 -4.74 0.18
C ALA A 263 10.01 -4.44 -1.09
N LEU A 264 10.87 -5.36 -1.54
CA LEU A 264 11.61 -5.23 -2.80
C LEU A 264 10.67 -5.27 -4.00
N ILE A 265 9.67 -6.16 -4.00
CA ILE A 265 8.64 -6.20 -5.04
C ILE A 265 7.87 -4.87 -5.04
N ALA A 266 7.37 -4.43 -3.89
CA ALA A 266 6.63 -3.18 -3.75
C ALA A 266 7.47 -1.97 -4.19
N GLN A 267 8.74 -1.90 -3.79
CA GLN A 267 9.68 -0.88 -4.23
C GLN A 267 9.86 -0.90 -5.75
N PHE A 268 10.01 -2.10 -6.33
CA PHE A 268 10.02 -2.28 -7.77
C PHE A 268 8.71 -1.82 -8.41
N TRP A 269 7.55 -1.77 -7.76
CA TRP A 269 6.36 -1.14 -8.33
C TRP A 269 6.34 0.38 -8.13
N LEU A 270 6.73 0.87 -6.96
CA LEU A 270 6.66 2.28 -6.55
C LEU A 270 7.60 3.22 -7.31
N VAL A 271 8.78 2.76 -7.76
CA VAL A 271 9.78 3.57 -8.51
C VAL A 271 9.31 3.86 -9.95
N ALA A 272 8.03 4.11 -10.19
CA ALA A 272 7.48 4.40 -11.52
C ALA A 272 7.75 5.82 -11.99
N VAL A 273 7.93 6.75 -11.07
CA VAL A 273 7.85 8.17 -11.36
C VAL A 273 8.81 8.93 -10.45
N ASP A 274 10.11 8.80 -10.65
CA ASP A 274 11.00 9.89 -10.23
C ASP A 274 12.01 10.18 -11.32
N TYR A 275 11.48 10.61 -12.47
CA TYR A 275 12.25 11.30 -13.51
C TYR A 275 12.28 12.82 -13.25
N SER A 276 11.93 13.27 -12.05
CA SER A 276 12.05 14.68 -11.65
C SER A 276 13.50 15.08 -11.34
N ARG A 277 14.44 14.12 -11.42
CA ARG A 277 15.84 14.39 -11.15
C ARG A 277 16.46 15.12 -12.32
N THR A 278 16.70 16.41 -12.10
CA THR A 278 17.53 17.20 -12.99
C THR A 278 18.94 17.17 -12.46
N GLU A 279 19.80 16.41 -13.12
CA GLU A 279 21.23 16.46 -12.85
C GLU A 279 21.77 17.79 -13.38
N TYR A 280 22.55 18.48 -12.54
CA TYR A 280 23.31 19.66 -12.93
C TYR A 280 24.69 19.18 -13.33
N LEU A 281 24.97 19.11 -14.64
CA LEU A 281 26.34 18.92 -15.10
C LEU A 281 27.05 20.27 -15.06
N GLN A 282 28.27 20.26 -14.52
CA GLN A 282 29.18 21.38 -14.57
C GLN A 282 30.10 21.16 -15.77
N TYR A 283 30.09 22.14 -16.68
CA TYR A 283 31.07 22.22 -17.76
C TYR A 283 31.93 23.44 -17.49
N GLU A 284 33.23 23.20 -17.45
CA GLU A 284 34.25 24.25 -17.36
C GLU A 284 34.85 24.38 -18.76
N ASP A 285 34.77 25.59 -19.31
CA ASP A 285 35.53 26.02 -20.48
C ASP A 285 36.52 27.11 -20.02
N ASP A 286 37.52 27.45 -20.84
CA ASP A 286 38.69 28.24 -20.44
C ASP A 286 38.34 29.60 -19.79
N ASP A 287 37.17 30.18 -20.10
CA ASP A 287 36.74 31.50 -19.61
C ASP A 287 35.44 31.50 -18.78
N TYR A 288 34.66 30.40 -18.72
CA TYR A 288 33.33 30.40 -18.08
C TYR A 288 32.92 29.04 -17.48
N ILE A 289 32.20 29.11 -16.35
CA ILE A 289 31.55 27.97 -15.69
C ILE A 289 30.05 27.98 -16.04
N TYR A 290 29.57 26.95 -16.76
CA TYR A 290 28.16 26.81 -17.10
C TYR A 290 27.49 25.68 -16.28
N TYR A 291 26.29 25.97 -15.76
CA TYR A 291 25.42 24.98 -15.10
C TYR A 291 24.29 24.56 -16.04
N VAL A 292 24.29 23.30 -16.49
CA VAL A 292 23.27 22.80 -17.41
C VAL A 292 22.31 21.88 -16.67
N LYS A 293 21.01 22.16 -16.79
CA LYS A 293 19.94 21.34 -16.22
C LYS A 293 19.53 20.25 -17.22
N ALA A 294 19.91 19.00 -16.97
CA ALA A 294 19.45 17.89 -17.80
C ALA A 294 17.98 17.55 -17.48
N VAL A 295 17.10 17.64 -18.47
CA VAL A 295 15.70 17.21 -18.36
C VAL A 295 15.53 15.92 -19.18
N PRO A 296 15.20 14.78 -18.56
CA PRO A 296 15.12 13.50 -19.26
C PRO A 296 14.02 13.51 -20.33
N LYS A 297 14.38 13.18 -21.58
CA LYS A 297 13.42 13.03 -22.67
C LYS A 297 12.78 11.65 -22.59
N ILE A 298 11.46 11.61 -22.46
CA ILE A 298 10.67 10.37 -22.57
C ILE A 298 10.72 9.94 -24.04
N ALA A 299 11.47 8.88 -24.34
CA ALA A 299 11.31 8.16 -25.59
C ALA A 299 9.96 7.42 -25.54
N VAL A 300 8.87 8.15 -25.81
CA VAL A 300 7.63 7.50 -26.24
C VAL A 300 8.04 6.75 -27.49
N THR A 301 7.99 5.43 -27.44
CA THR A 301 8.19 4.57 -28.60
C THR A 301 7.18 5.06 -29.63
N ARG A 302 7.61 5.91 -30.58
CA ARG A 302 6.78 6.28 -31.72
C ARG A 302 6.43 4.95 -32.35
N GLN A 303 5.13 4.64 -32.46
CA GLN A 303 4.70 3.57 -33.34
C GLN A 303 5.44 3.78 -34.66
N GLU A 304 6.14 2.76 -35.14
CA GLU A 304 6.66 2.77 -36.50
C GLU A 304 5.47 3.02 -37.42
N ILE A 305 5.30 4.27 -37.82
CA ILE A 305 4.38 4.64 -38.87
C ILE A 305 5.01 4.02 -40.10
N LYS A 306 4.49 2.87 -40.53
CA LYS A 306 4.81 2.30 -41.83
C LYS A 306 4.25 3.29 -42.85
N VAL A 307 5.07 4.28 -43.23
CA VAL A 307 4.78 5.16 -44.36
C VAL A 307 4.79 4.25 -45.58
N GLN A 308 3.60 3.94 -46.08
CA GLN A 308 3.49 3.42 -47.44
C GLN A 308 3.74 4.62 -48.34
N GLU A 309 4.95 4.70 -48.91
CA GLU A 309 5.20 5.56 -50.06
C GLU A 309 4.32 5.05 -51.21
N ILE A 310 3.22 5.75 -51.45
CA ILE A 310 2.47 5.61 -52.69
C ILE A 310 3.34 6.31 -53.74
N ASN A 311 4.13 5.54 -54.49
CA ASN A 311 4.83 6.05 -55.66
C ASN A 311 3.82 6.76 -56.56
N ALA A 312 3.93 8.08 -56.67
CA ALA A 312 3.27 8.84 -57.71
C ALA A 312 3.94 8.46 -59.05
N ARG A 313 3.34 7.51 -59.77
CA ARG A 313 3.50 7.45 -61.23
C ARG A 313 2.62 8.55 -61.81
N ILE A 314 3.19 9.75 -61.93
CA ILE A 314 2.71 10.79 -62.83
C ILE A 314 3.93 11.26 -63.59
N GLN A 315 4.29 10.49 -64.61
CA GLN A 315 5.21 10.86 -65.67
C GLN A 315 5.08 9.72 -66.67
N ASP A 316 4.14 9.87 -67.59
CA ASP A 316 4.12 9.25 -68.93
C ASP A 316 2.87 9.72 -69.72
N ASP A 317 1.78 10.14 -69.04
CA ASP A 317 0.52 10.54 -69.73
C ASP A 317 0.54 11.96 -70.35
N GLU A 318 1.29 12.93 -69.80
CA GLU A 318 1.31 14.30 -70.35
C GLU A 318 2.07 14.42 -71.69
N ASP A 319 3.04 13.54 -71.95
CA ASP A 319 3.82 13.56 -73.20
C ASP A 319 3.08 12.89 -74.37
N GLU A 320 2.12 12.00 -74.10
CA GLU A 320 1.30 11.35 -75.13
C GLU A 320 0.21 12.29 -75.65
N ASP A 321 -0.46 13.03 -74.75
CA ASP A 321 -1.48 14.04 -75.11
C ASP A 321 -0.90 15.21 -75.92
N ILE A 322 0.33 15.66 -75.61
CA ILE A 322 1.02 16.73 -76.35
C ILE A 322 1.43 16.25 -77.75
N ARG A 323 1.82 14.99 -77.90
CA ARG A 323 2.16 14.40 -79.21
C ARG A 323 0.94 14.19 -80.08
N GLU A 324 -0.19 13.79 -79.50
CA GLU A 324 -1.44 13.62 -80.24
C GLU A 324 -2.00 14.96 -80.73
N THR A 325 -1.95 16.01 -79.89
CA THR A 325 -2.33 17.37 -80.30
C THR A 325 -1.40 17.99 -81.35
N LEU A 326 -0.08 17.74 -81.29
CA LEU A 326 0.87 18.16 -82.33
C LEU A 326 0.64 17.44 -83.67
N ASN A 327 0.28 16.16 -83.65
CA ASN A 327 -0.02 15.41 -84.87
C ASN A 327 -1.32 15.88 -85.54
N ILE A 328 -2.34 16.24 -84.74
CA ILE A 328 -3.59 16.79 -85.26
C ILE A 328 -3.35 18.18 -85.88
N LEU A 329 -2.56 19.05 -85.23
CA LEU A 329 -2.21 20.37 -85.78
C LEU A 329 -1.46 20.27 -87.11
N ASN A 330 -0.49 19.36 -87.22
CA ASN A 330 0.25 19.16 -88.47
C ASN A 330 -0.64 18.59 -89.59
N SER A 331 -1.62 17.74 -89.25
CA SER A 331 -2.58 17.22 -90.24
C SER A 331 -3.56 18.27 -90.79
N LEU A 332 -3.80 19.35 -90.04
CA LEU A 332 -4.62 20.48 -90.47
C LEU A 332 -3.83 21.49 -91.30
N GLU A 333 -2.50 21.55 -91.14
CA GLU A 333 -1.62 22.43 -91.93
C GLU A 333 -1.32 21.89 -93.33
N ASP A 334 -1.48 20.57 -93.54
CA ASP A 334 -1.31 19.91 -94.84
C ASP A 334 -2.59 19.88 -95.70
N GLU A 335 -3.77 20.22 -95.16
CA GLU A 335 -5.03 20.33 -95.93
C GLU A 335 -5.24 21.72 -96.60
N ASP A 336 -4.43 22.72 -96.27
CA ASP A 336 -4.55 24.11 -96.77
C ASP A 336 -3.47 24.50 -97.82
N LYS A 337 -2.94 23.54 -98.60
CA LYS A 337 -2.05 23.81 -99.76
C LYS A 337 -2.56 23.28 -101.10
#